data_AF-A0A9W9RU23-F1
#
_entry.id   AF-A0A9W9RU23-F1
#
_cell.length_a   1.000
_cell.length_b   1.000
_cell.length_c   1.000
_cell.angle_alpha   90.00
_cell.angle_beta   90.00
_cell.angle_gamma   90.00
#
_symmetry.space_group_name_H-M   'P 1'
#
loop_
_entity.id
_entity.type
_entity.pdbx_description
1 polymer ?
#
loop_
_entity_poly.entity_id
_entity_poly.type
_entity_poly.pdbx_seq_one_letter_code
_entity_poly.pdbx_strand_id
1 'polypeptide(L)'
;MNTGLWKEYYTKEHMFSTSARDSWSLPDLQPLPVASAPNRGPYYIQANNPDRLLQYAHAVIQHTLLSGSLRGQLIREALESLQRITIRLRRTNPLIPPFSETKTYFWIQVVHGAIQSFRAAPENSTIERSILDIPSSRLSAASFNALFDLNPDTWKDYYSEDVWNSIAARMAFVPPDIKPLPNVITIASKSQEHAALFNQMESALLQEGSGLPSIECLSFQAIWTIKDANAFVQSSMADSPTISSHSHLLLYLYRRFVVGNDNDQIGNIALKQIETISGAQVDSVTQKTFWIQMFVIAVTRTRNKEQLTDRGSSKERTTSFEELILDNLHLVYENLHCLYYTPEIWNSEEASAVMIAPDKRSMSGFIASPENNSLDDALYSWL
;
A
#
# COMPACT_ATOMS: atom_id res chain seq x y z
N MET A 1 -7.98 27.92 -23.42
CA MET A 1 -8.78 26.78 -22.92
C MET A 1 -10.04 26.68 -23.75
N ASN A 2 -10.44 25.48 -24.16
CA ASN A 2 -11.64 25.28 -24.98
C ASN A 2 -12.84 25.00 -24.08
N THR A 3 -13.72 25.99 -23.89
CA THR A 3 -14.85 25.95 -22.94
C THR A 3 -16.00 25.02 -23.36
N GLY A 4 -15.90 24.43 -24.56
CA GLY A 4 -16.90 23.49 -25.10
C GLY A 4 -16.58 22.01 -24.88
N LEU A 5 -15.38 21.63 -24.40
CA LEU A 5 -14.93 20.23 -24.33
C LEU A 5 -15.90 19.30 -23.59
N TRP A 6 -16.55 19.77 -22.52
CA TRP A 6 -17.52 18.97 -21.78
C TRP A 6 -18.68 18.46 -22.64
N LYS A 7 -19.06 19.16 -23.72
CA LYS A 7 -20.17 18.78 -24.62
C LYS A 7 -19.89 17.54 -25.47
N GLU A 8 -18.63 17.11 -25.56
CA GLU A 8 -18.22 15.89 -26.24
C GLU A 8 -18.46 14.66 -25.36
N TYR A 9 -18.49 14.84 -24.03
CA TYR A 9 -18.54 13.77 -23.03
C TYR A 9 -19.84 13.75 -22.22
N TYR A 10 -20.45 14.92 -21.96
CA TYR A 10 -21.63 15.07 -21.12
C TYR A 10 -22.82 15.68 -21.87
N THR A 11 -24.02 15.13 -21.68
CA THR A 11 -25.25 15.87 -21.99
C THR A 11 -25.44 17.01 -20.98
N LYS A 12 -26.18 18.04 -21.43
CA LYS A 12 -26.53 19.18 -20.58
C LYS A 12 -27.44 18.75 -19.41
N GLU A 13 -28.30 17.75 -19.61
CA GLU A 13 -29.26 17.32 -18.59
C GLU A 13 -28.56 16.52 -17.48
N HIS A 14 -27.63 15.63 -17.85
CA HIS A 14 -26.80 14.89 -16.90
C HIS A 14 -25.88 15.84 -16.10
N MET A 15 -25.10 16.69 -16.78
CA MET A 15 -24.13 17.60 -16.14
C MET A 15 -24.76 18.62 -15.17
N PHE A 16 -26.03 19.00 -15.38
CA PHE A 16 -26.73 19.97 -14.53
C PHE A 16 -27.82 19.34 -13.64
N SER A 17 -27.88 18.00 -13.57
CA SER A 17 -28.75 17.23 -12.67
C SER A 17 -28.46 17.53 -11.19
N THR A 18 -29.28 17.02 -10.27
CA THR A 18 -28.99 17.12 -8.82
C THR A 18 -27.87 16.17 -8.41
N SER A 19 -27.87 14.90 -8.87
CA SER A 19 -26.77 13.95 -8.66
C SER A 19 -25.41 14.55 -9.06
N ALA A 20 -25.26 15.04 -10.29
CA ALA A 20 -23.99 15.61 -10.77
C ALA A 20 -23.54 16.92 -10.06
N ARG A 21 -24.37 17.51 -9.19
CA ARG A 21 -23.98 18.63 -8.32
C ARG A 21 -23.55 18.20 -6.93
N ASP A 22 -24.15 17.12 -6.43
CA ASP A 22 -23.94 16.61 -5.08
C ASP A 22 -22.83 15.53 -5.03
N SER A 23 -22.61 14.81 -6.14
CA SER A 23 -21.63 13.73 -6.34
C SER A 23 -20.90 13.86 -7.69
N TRP A 24 -19.72 13.24 -7.81
CA TRP A 24 -19.04 13.09 -9.10
C TRP A 24 -19.73 12.00 -9.93
N SER A 25 -20.16 12.38 -11.14
CA SER A 25 -20.80 11.51 -12.12
C SER A 25 -19.92 11.31 -13.35
N LEU A 26 -19.90 10.10 -13.90
CA LEU A 26 -19.25 9.79 -15.16
C LEU A 26 -19.93 10.47 -16.38
N PRO A 27 -19.22 10.65 -17.50
CA PRO A 27 -19.83 11.17 -18.72
C PRO A 27 -20.76 10.15 -19.41
N ASP A 28 -21.88 10.64 -19.93
CA ASP A 28 -22.97 9.87 -20.51
C ASP A 28 -22.94 9.77 -22.06
N LEU A 29 -22.19 10.65 -22.74
CA LEU A 29 -22.05 10.60 -24.21
C LEU A 29 -20.87 9.75 -24.67
N GLN A 30 -19.73 9.84 -23.98
CA GLN A 30 -18.51 9.12 -24.32
C GLN A 30 -17.64 8.93 -23.06
N PRO A 31 -17.01 7.77 -22.85
CA PRO A 31 -16.06 7.60 -21.76
C PRO A 31 -14.88 8.58 -21.89
N LEU A 32 -14.33 9.02 -20.76
CA LEU A 32 -13.12 9.82 -20.73
C LEU A 32 -11.96 9.08 -21.41
N PRO A 33 -11.05 9.77 -22.12
CA PRO A 33 -9.91 9.13 -22.73
C PRO A 33 -9.03 8.49 -21.65
N VAL A 34 -8.93 7.17 -21.68
CA VAL A 34 -8.07 6.38 -20.78
C VAL A 34 -6.64 6.90 -20.91
N ALA A 35 -6.13 7.48 -19.82
CA ALA A 35 -4.75 7.91 -19.73
C ALA A 35 -3.87 6.66 -19.87
N SER A 36 -3.32 6.46 -21.08
CA SER A 36 -2.41 5.35 -21.37
C SER A 36 -1.08 5.59 -20.65
N ALA A 37 -1.08 5.36 -19.34
CA ALA A 37 0.10 5.36 -18.53
C ALA A 37 1.13 4.43 -19.20
N PRO A 38 2.38 4.89 -19.42
CA PRO A 38 3.38 4.08 -20.10
C PRO A 38 3.48 2.75 -19.36
N ASN A 39 3.36 1.66 -20.12
CA ASN A 39 3.14 0.30 -19.62
C ASN A 39 4.37 -0.21 -18.85
N ARG A 40 4.59 0.33 -17.64
CA ARG A 40 5.63 -0.08 -16.70
C ARG A 40 5.25 -1.50 -16.28
N GLY A 41 5.93 -2.47 -16.90
CA GLY A 41 5.68 -3.90 -16.74
C GLY A 41 5.74 -4.40 -15.30
N PRO A 42 5.51 -5.71 -15.09
CA PRO A 42 5.26 -6.30 -13.78
C PRO A 42 6.36 -5.91 -12.79
N TYR A 43 5.96 -5.12 -11.78
CA TYR A 43 6.72 -4.68 -10.61
C TYR A 43 8.23 -4.85 -10.70
N TYR A 44 8.88 -3.98 -11.49
CA TYR A 44 10.35 -3.89 -11.46
C TYR A 44 10.79 -3.47 -10.06
N ILE A 45 11.26 -4.47 -9.32
CA ILE A 45 11.86 -4.33 -7.99
C ILE A 45 13.04 -3.36 -8.14
N GLN A 46 12.91 -2.13 -7.66
CA GLN A 46 14.02 -1.20 -7.50
C GLN A 46 14.92 -1.66 -6.34
N ALA A 47 15.56 -2.80 -6.55
CA ALA A 47 16.43 -3.52 -5.62
C ALA A 47 17.63 -2.68 -5.15
N ASN A 48 17.95 -1.61 -5.88
CA ASN A 48 19.04 -0.69 -5.62
C ASN A 48 18.54 0.77 -5.45
N ASN A 49 17.37 0.96 -4.82
CA ASN A 49 16.98 2.29 -4.33
C ASN A 49 17.84 2.64 -3.10
N PRO A 50 18.69 3.70 -3.13
CA PRO A 50 19.49 4.10 -1.97
C PRO A 50 18.61 4.52 -0.78
N ASP A 51 17.41 5.04 -1.03
CA ASP A 51 16.47 5.51 -0.01
C ASP A 51 15.70 4.38 0.67
N ARG A 52 15.90 3.11 0.26
CA ARG A 52 15.16 1.93 0.75
C ARG A 52 15.06 1.87 2.28
N LEU A 53 16.16 2.12 3.00
CA LEU A 53 16.17 2.06 4.46
C LEU A 53 15.49 3.28 5.11
N LEU A 54 15.57 4.45 4.49
CA LEU A 54 14.91 5.67 4.94
C LEU A 54 13.39 5.58 4.73
N GLN A 55 12.94 5.12 3.56
CA GLN A 55 11.53 4.80 3.27
C GLN A 55 10.98 3.74 4.25
N TYR A 56 11.77 2.70 4.53
CA TYR A 56 11.42 1.66 5.51
C TYR A 56 11.26 2.24 6.91
N ALA A 57 12.24 3.03 7.38
CA ALA A 57 12.16 3.71 8.67
C ALA A 57 10.95 4.66 8.76
N HIS A 58 10.63 5.39 7.69
CA HIS A 58 9.43 6.23 7.61
C HIS A 58 8.15 5.41 7.81
N ALA A 59 7.97 4.31 7.06
CA ALA A 59 6.80 3.44 7.22
C ALA A 59 6.70 2.81 8.63
N VAL A 60 7.84 2.39 9.19
CA VAL A 60 7.92 1.85 10.56
C VAL A 60 7.48 2.89 11.59
N ILE A 61 8.00 4.12 11.54
CA ILE A 61 7.61 5.15 12.51
C ILE A 61 6.18 5.63 12.27
N GLN A 62 5.71 5.83 11.03
CA GLN A 62 4.30 6.14 10.76
C GLN A 62 3.35 5.14 11.44
N HIS A 63 3.67 3.83 11.36
CA HIS A 63 2.91 2.81 12.08
C HIS A 63 3.01 2.93 13.61
N THR A 64 4.17 3.31 14.18
CA THR A 64 4.26 3.57 15.65
C THR A 64 3.33 4.69 16.11
N LEU A 65 3.12 5.73 15.28
CA LEU A 65 2.27 6.87 15.64
C LEU A 65 0.78 6.50 15.64
N LEU A 66 0.37 5.56 14.77
CA LEU A 66 -1.02 5.13 14.60
C LEU A 66 -1.40 4.01 15.57
N SER A 67 -0.49 3.07 15.83
CA SER A 67 -0.77 1.84 16.60
C SER A 67 -0.64 1.97 18.11
N GLY A 68 -0.10 3.08 18.63
CA GLY A 68 0.12 3.29 20.07
C GLY A 68 1.07 2.28 20.75
N SER A 69 1.72 1.41 19.97
CA SER A 69 2.49 0.27 20.47
C SER A 69 3.81 0.67 21.12
N LEU A 70 4.30 -0.16 22.05
CA LEU A 70 5.58 0.06 22.73
C LEU A 70 6.74 0.05 21.71
N ARG A 71 7.34 1.24 21.50
CA ARG A 71 8.41 1.51 20.52
C ARG A 71 9.49 0.43 20.47
N GLY A 72 9.97 -0.05 21.61
CA GLY A 72 11.04 -1.05 21.69
C GLY A 72 10.67 -2.43 21.11
N GLN A 73 9.39 -2.84 21.19
CA GLN A 73 8.92 -4.06 20.56
C GLN A 73 8.78 -3.87 19.05
N LEU A 74 8.14 -2.77 18.62
CA LEU A 74 7.89 -2.49 17.22
C LEU A 74 9.21 -2.35 16.42
N ILE A 75 10.24 -1.71 16.98
CA ILE A 75 11.58 -1.65 16.37
C ILE A 75 12.19 -3.05 16.21
N ARG A 76 12.07 -3.93 17.21
CA ARG A 76 12.59 -5.31 17.13
C ARG A 76 11.93 -6.09 16.00
N GLU A 77 10.61 -6.02 15.91
CA GLU A 77 9.83 -6.71 14.88
C GLU A 77 10.12 -6.15 13.47
N ALA A 78 10.36 -4.85 13.35
CA ALA A 78 10.85 -4.23 12.11
C ALA A 78 12.26 -4.75 11.72
N LEU A 79 13.20 -4.80 12.66
CA LEU A 79 14.54 -5.33 12.40
C LEU A 79 14.50 -6.80 11.95
N GLU A 80 13.72 -7.65 12.64
CA GLU A 80 13.53 -9.06 12.26
C GLU A 80 12.86 -9.19 10.87
N SER A 81 11.82 -8.40 10.60
CA SER A 81 11.15 -8.33 9.30
C SER A 81 12.14 -8.03 8.18
N LEU A 82 12.90 -6.93 8.33
CA LEU A 82 13.84 -6.45 7.33
C LEU A 82 15.00 -7.44 7.12
N GLN A 83 15.46 -8.10 8.18
CA GLN A 83 16.48 -9.14 8.09
C GLN A 83 15.96 -10.35 7.29
N ARG A 84 14.77 -10.87 7.64
CA ARG A 84 14.14 -12.02 6.95
C ARG A 84 13.90 -11.73 5.46
N ILE A 85 13.30 -10.57 5.13
CA ILE A 85 13.04 -10.21 3.72
C ILE A 85 14.34 -9.97 2.95
N THR A 86 15.35 -9.33 3.54
CA THR A 86 16.65 -9.12 2.87
C THR A 86 17.38 -10.43 2.61
N ILE A 87 17.34 -11.40 3.53
CA ILE A 87 17.86 -12.76 3.28
C ILE A 87 17.09 -13.45 2.16
N ARG A 88 15.75 -13.38 2.16
CA ARG A 88 14.90 -13.97 1.10
C ARG A 88 15.24 -13.40 -0.27
N LEU A 89 15.29 -12.07 -0.39
CA LEU A 89 15.55 -11.37 -1.66
C LEU A 89 16.99 -11.59 -2.16
N ARG A 90 17.98 -11.68 -1.27
CA ARG A 90 19.38 -11.98 -1.65
C ARG A 90 19.60 -13.39 -2.21
N ARG A 91 18.69 -14.34 -1.96
CA ARG A 91 18.72 -15.66 -2.62
C ARG A 91 18.39 -15.55 -4.11
N THR A 92 17.52 -14.62 -4.49
CA THR A 92 17.09 -14.40 -5.88
C THR A 92 17.88 -13.30 -6.60
N ASN A 93 18.40 -12.31 -5.88
CA ASN A 93 19.16 -11.20 -6.44
C ASN A 93 20.35 -10.82 -5.53
N PRO A 94 21.59 -11.18 -5.88
CA PRO A 94 22.77 -10.91 -5.05
C PRO A 94 23.17 -9.42 -5.00
N LEU A 95 22.64 -8.57 -5.87
CA LEU A 95 22.92 -7.13 -5.90
C LEU A 95 22.31 -6.38 -4.70
N ILE A 96 21.33 -6.97 -4.02
CA ILE A 96 20.66 -6.35 -2.88
C ILE A 96 21.64 -6.27 -1.69
N PRO A 97 21.90 -5.10 -1.09
CA PRO A 97 22.82 -4.95 0.03
C PRO A 97 22.53 -5.92 1.19
N PRO A 98 23.55 -6.41 1.91
CA PRO A 98 23.33 -7.24 3.09
C PRO A 98 22.59 -6.46 4.17
N PHE A 99 21.79 -7.16 4.99
CA PHE A 99 21.16 -6.56 6.15
C PHE A 99 22.23 -5.97 7.09
N SER A 100 21.91 -4.82 7.69
CA SER A 100 22.67 -4.26 8.79
C SER A 100 21.74 -3.66 9.82
N GLU A 101 21.87 -4.15 11.06
CA GLU A 101 21.11 -3.63 12.19
C GLU A 101 21.45 -2.16 12.46
N THR A 102 22.74 -1.80 12.48
CA THR A 102 23.18 -0.40 12.70
C THR A 102 22.59 0.55 11.66
N LYS A 103 22.67 0.22 10.37
CA LYS A 103 22.13 1.08 9.30
C LYS A 103 20.62 1.25 9.42
N THR A 104 19.91 0.18 9.76
CA THR A 104 18.44 0.22 9.91
C THR A 104 18.04 1.01 11.16
N TYR A 105 18.70 0.76 12.29
CA TYR A 105 18.43 1.44 13.55
C TYR A 105 18.75 2.94 13.46
N PHE A 106 19.83 3.32 12.78
CA PHE A 106 20.15 4.72 12.48
C PHE A 106 18.97 5.45 11.83
N TRP A 107 18.45 4.94 10.71
CA TRP A 107 17.34 5.59 10.00
C TRP A 107 16.07 5.64 10.85
N ILE A 108 15.77 4.58 11.62
CA ILE A 108 14.65 4.56 12.58
C ILE A 108 14.81 5.65 13.65
N GLN A 109 16.01 5.90 14.17
CA GLN A 109 16.27 6.97 15.14
C GLN A 109 16.17 8.37 14.50
N VAL A 110 16.74 8.56 13.30
CA VAL A 110 16.68 9.83 12.56
C VAL A 110 15.24 10.23 12.25
N VAL A 111 14.45 9.33 11.67
CA VAL A 111 13.03 9.55 11.38
C VAL A 111 12.23 9.84 12.66
N HIS A 112 12.50 9.10 13.74
CA HIS A 112 11.85 9.36 15.03
C HIS A 112 12.19 10.75 15.58
N GLY A 113 13.46 11.16 15.54
CA GLY A 113 13.92 12.48 16.00
C GLY A 113 13.28 13.62 15.21
N ALA A 114 13.18 13.49 13.89
CA ALA A 114 12.48 14.43 13.03
C ALA A 114 10.97 14.53 13.36
N ILE A 115 10.28 13.41 13.54
CA ILE A 115 8.86 13.40 13.95
C ILE A 115 8.66 13.99 15.36
N GLN A 116 9.63 13.80 16.26
CA GLN A 116 9.61 14.42 17.57
C GLN A 116 9.78 15.94 17.50
N SER A 117 10.63 16.45 16.59
CA SER A 117 10.71 17.89 16.29
C SER A 117 9.40 18.45 15.75
N PHE A 118 8.77 17.73 14.81
CA PHE A 118 7.51 18.16 14.20
C PHE A 118 6.42 18.39 15.26
N ARG A 119 6.34 17.51 16.25
CA ARG A 119 5.42 17.63 17.40
C ARG A 119 5.81 18.69 18.43
N ALA A 120 7.05 19.17 18.40
CA ALA A 120 7.58 20.16 19.34
C ALA A 120 7.61 21.58 18.75
N ALA A 121 7.24 21.76 17.48
CA ALA A 121 7.07 23.08 16.87
C ALA A 121 5.93 23.83 17.59
N PRO A 122 6.15 25.07 18.06
CA PRO A 122 5.10 25.83 18.73
C PRO A 122 3.97 26.21 17.77
N GLU A 123 2.73 26.19 18.25
CA GLU A 123 1.51 26.61 17.54
C GLU A 123 1.48 28.13 17.27
N ASN A 124 2.45 28.64 16.53
CA ASN A 124 2.63 30.05 16.25
C ASN A 124 2.31 30.37 14.78
N SER A 125 1.15 31.01 14.60
CA SER A 125 0.78 31.98 13.56
C SER A 125 -0.22 31.55 12.45
N THR A 126 -1.40 32.15 12.56
CA THR A 126 -2.18 32.84 11.50
C THR A 126 -2.23 32.28 10.06
N ILE A 127 -3.42 31.75 9.72
CA ILE A 127 -4.19 31.93 8.46
C ILE A 127 -3.61 31.32 7.16
N GLU A 128 -2.30 31.19 6.99
CA GLU A 128 -1.72 30.46 5.86
C GLU A 128 -1.58 28.96 6.19
N ARG A 129 -2.06 28.07 5.31
CA ARG A 129 -1.98 26.62 5.49
C ARG A 129 -0.51 26.18 5.48
N SER A 130 0.03 25.82 6.63
CA SER A 130 1.39 25.32 6.78
C SER A 130 1.45 23.80 6.61
N ILE A 131 2.60 23.26 6.18
CA ILE A 131 2.82 21.80 6.21
C ILE A 131 2.83 21.26 7.65
N LEU A 132 3.10 22.12 8.63
CA LEU A 132 3.05 21.79 10.05
C LEU A 132 1.62 21.48 10.54
N ASP A 133 0.59 21.96 9.82
CA ASP A 133 -0.82 21.66 10.11
C ASP A 133 -1.22 20.23 9.69
N ILE A 134 -0.39 19.57 8.87
CA ILE A 134 -0.65 18.22 8.36
C ILE A 134 -0.15 17.21 9.40
N PRO A 135 -1.00 16.29 9.92
CA PRO A 135 -0.56 15.29 10.88
C PRO A 135 0.63 14.47 10.33
N SER A 136 1.67 14.25 11.14
CA SER A 136 2.91 13.57 10.68
C SER A 136 2.67 12.15 10.12
N SER A 137 1.56 11.51 10.49
CA SER A 137 1.10 10.23 9.94
C SER A 137 0.57 10.32 8.50
N ARG A 138 0.31 11.51 7.97
CA ARG A 138 -0.23 11.78 6.62
C ARG A 138 0.77 12.45 5.67
N LEU A 139 1.98 12.77 6.14
CA LEU A 139 3.06 13.26 5.27
C LEU A 139 3.55 12.14 4.35
N SER A 140 3.77 12.45 3.08
CA SER A 140 4.45 11.53 2.17
C SER A 140 5.96 11.49 2.46
N ALA A 141 6.62 10.37 2.19
CA ALA A 141 8.06 10.22 2.46
C ALA A 141 8.92 11.25 1.71
N ALA A 142 8.51 11.68 0.51
CA ALA A 142 9.18 12.73 -0.24
C ALA A 142 9.04 14.12 0.42
N SER A 143 7.87 14.42 0.99
CA SER A 143 7.62 15.65 1.74
C SER A 143 8.39 15.65 3.05
N PHE A 144 8.40 14.51 3.74
CA PHE A 144 9.16 14.32 4.98
C PHE A 144 10.67 14.50 4.77
N ASN A 145 11.23 13.87 3.75
CA ASN A 145 12.65 14.01 3.41
C ASN A 145 13.01 15.45 3.05
N ALA A 146 12.19 16.15 2.28
CA ALA A 146 12.41 17.56 1.94
C ALA A 146 12.31 18.50 3.15
N LEU A 147 11.42 18.22 4.11
CA LEU A 147 11.22 19.05 5.30
C LEU A 147 12.43 18.99 6.27
N PHE A 148 13.09 17.83 6.35
CA PHE A 148 14.21 17.57 7.26
C PHE A 148 15.57 17.42 6.56
N ASP A 149 15.63 17.69 5.25
CA ASP A 149 16.83 17.53 4.39
C ASP A 149 17.50 16.15 4.50
N LEU A 150 16.65 15.12 4.60
CA LEU A 150 17.10 13.73 4.71
C LEU A 150 17.40 13.17 3.32
N ASN A 151 18.65 12.78 3.13
CA ASN A 151 19.18 12.19 1.91
C ASN A 151 19.91 10.88 2.27
N PRO A 152 20.16 9.96 1.33
CA PRO A 152 20.75 8.66 1.66
C PRO A 152 22.23 8.73 2.13
N ASP A 153 22.84 9.92 2.12
CA ASP A 153 24.18 10.19 2.61
C ASP A 153 24.23 10.84 4.02
N THR A 154 23.10 11.22 4.63
CA THR A 154 23.03 11.86 5.96
C THR A 154 23.71 11.05 7.09
N TRP A 155 23.97 9.75 6.90
CA TRP A 155 24.73 8.93 7.85
C TRP A 155 26.21 9.32 7.97
N LYS A 156 26.81 9.93 6.93
CA LYS A 156 28.23 10.34 6.89
C LYS A 156 28.59 11.39 7.93
N ASP A 157 27.60 12.16 8.41
CA ASP A 157 27.78 13.14 9.49
C ASP A 157 27.94 12.50 10.88
N TYR A 158 27.64 11.20 11.00
CA TYR A 158 27.55 10.46 12.27
C TYR A 158 28.50 9.27 12.35
N TYR A 159 28.71 8.55 11.24
CA TYR A 159 29.54 7.33 11.19
C TYR A 159 30.70 7.44 10.21
N SER A 160 31.87 6.90 10.59
CA SER A 160 32.93 6.60 9.63
C SER A 160 32.54 5.43 8.72
N GLU A 161 33.14 5.36 7.52
CA GLU A 161 32.88 4.26 6.58
C GLU A 161 33.28 2.89 7.15
N ASP A 162 34.34 2.86 7.96
CA ASP A 162 34.85 1.66 8.63
C ASP A 162 33.81 1.10 9.61
N VAL A 163 33.26 1.93 10.50
CA VAL A 163 32.21 1.52 11.44
C VAL A 163 30.93 1.16 10.68
N TRP A 164 30.47 2.02 9.76
CA TRP A 164 29.23 1.84 9.00
C TRP A 164 29.18 0.53 8.20
N ASN A 165 30.31 0.09 7.63
CA ASN A 165 30.37 -1.10 6.79
C ASN A 165 30.90 -2.37 7.51
N SER A 166 31.34 -2.22 8.76
CA SER A 166 31.89 -3.29 9.60
C SER A 166 30.97 -4.51 9.76
N ILE A 167 31.57 -5.65 10.12
CA ILE A 167 30.80 -6.86 10.48
C ILE A 167 30.00 -6.62 11.77
N ALA A 168 30.56 -5.90 12.75
CA ALA A 168 29.87 -5.54 13.98
C ALA A 168 28.56 -4.77 13.71
N ALA A 169 28.63 -3.74 12.85
CA ALA A 169 27.45 -2.96 12.45
C ALA A 169 26.38 -3.76 11.69
N ARG A 170 26.72 -4.93 11.14
CA ARG A 170 25.74 -5.84 10.55
C ARG A 170 25.01 -6.69 11.58
N MET A 171 25.73 -7.14 12.60
CA MET A 171 25.28 -8.11 13.61
C MET A 171 24.55 -7.48 14.79
N ALA A 172 24.78 -6.21 15.09
CA ALA A 172 24.15 -5.47 16.17
C ALA A 172 24.13 -3.96 15.86
N PHE A 173 23.38 -3.18 16.64
CA PHE A 173 23.55 -1.74 16.72
C PHE A 173 24.90 -1.35 17.34
N VAL A 174 25.70 -0.58 16.60
CA VAL A 174 26.93 0.08 17.05
C VAL A 174 26.63 1.58 17.11
N PRO A 175 26.95 2.29 18.22
CA PRO A 175 26.74 3.74 18.29
C PRO A 175 27.64 4.50 17.30
N PRO A 176 27.29 5.73 16.91
CA PRO A 176 28.09 6.51 15.97
C PRO A 176 29.40 7.00 16.61
N ASP A 177 30.44 7.07 15.80
CA ASP A 177 31.81 7.38 16.20
C ASP A 177 32.24 8.82 15.88
N ILE A 178 31.58 9.50 14.94
CA ILE A 178 31.86 10.91 14.59
C ILE A 178 31.04 11.87 15.47
N LYS A 179 29.73 11.64 15.56
CA LYS A 179 28.78 12.56 16.21
C LYS A 179 27.61 11.78 16.85
N PRO A 180 27.14 12.13 18.06
CA PRO A 180 25.94 11.51 18.62
C PRO A 180 24.70 11.80 17.77
N LEU A 181 23.76 10.85 17.75
CA LEU A 181 22.50 11.02 17.02
C LEU A 181 21.66 12.16 17.61
N PRO A 182 21.00 12.98 16.76
CA PRO A 182 20.16 14.07 17.23
C PRO A 182 18.85 13.50 17.80
N ASN A 183 18.51 13.85 19.04
CA ASN A 183 17.19 13.57 19.61
C ASN A 183 16.08 14.44 18.97
N VAL A 184 16.47 15.57 18.36
CA VAL A 184 15.60 16.56 17.70
C VAL A 184 16.33 17.01 16.44
N ILE A 185 15.70 16.87 15.28
CA ILE A 185 16.19 17.38 13.99
C ILE A 185 15.43 18.66 13.64
N THR A 186 16.10 19.80 13.67
CA THR A 186 15.45 21.11 13.45
C THR A 186 15.09 21.31 11.98
N ILE A 187 13.89 21.80 11.69
CA ILE A 187 13.52 22.32 10.36
C ILE A 187 14.32 23.62 10.17
N ALA A 188 15.24 23.64 9.20
CA ALA A 188 16.30 24.63 9.13
C ALA A 188 15.94 25.89 8.30
N SER A 189 14.91 25.83 7.45
CA SER A 189 14.54 26.97 6.59
C SER A 189 13.11 26.92 6.04
N LYS A 190 12.55 28.10 5.73
CA LYS A 190 11.32 28.23 4.92
C LYS A 190 11.42 27.57 3.54
N SER A 191 12.63 27.43 3.00
CA SER A 191 12.84 26.75 1.71
C SER A 191 12.50 25.25 1.79
N GLN A 192 12.79 24.60 2.92
CA GLN A 192 12.43 23.20 3.17
C GLN A 192 10.92 23.06 3.37
N GLU A 193 10.28 24.00 4.08
CA GLU A 193 8.82 24.05 4.23
C GLU A 193 8.11 24.20 2.87
N HIS A 194 8.57 25.12 2.02
CA HIS A 194 8.00 25.28 0.67
C HIS A 194 8.26 24.06 -0.24
N ALA A 195 9.44 23.44 -0.18
CA ALA A 195 9.73 22.22 -0.95
C ALA A 195 8.87 21.03 -0.47
N ALA A 196 8.69 20.87 0.84
CA ALA A 196 7.85 19.85 1.41
C ALA A 196 6.36 20.10 1.13
N LEU A 197 5.89 21.36 1.17
CA LEU A 197 4.55 21.75 0.73
C LEU A 197 4.31 21.41 -0.74
N PHE A 198 5.29 21.69 -1.61
CA PHE A 198 5.22 21.35 -3.02
C PHE A 198 5.11 19.83 -3.21
N ASN A 199 6.01 19.05 -2.61
CA ASN A 199 5.99 17.58 -2.68
C ASN A 199 4.68 16.98 -2.11
N GLN A 200 4.11 17.58 -1.06
CA GLN A 200 2.85 17.11 -0.46
C GLN A 200 1.65 17.48 -1.34
N MET A 201 1.66 18.67 -1.95
CA MET A 201 0.64 19.10 -2.91
C MET A 201 0.71 18.26 -4.19
N GLU A 202 1.90 17.96 -4.70
CA GLU A 202 2.12 17.03 -5.81
C GLU A 202 1.62 15.62 -5.46
N SER A 203 1.99 15.10 -4.27
CA SER A 203 1.51 13.80 -3.77
C SER A 203 -0.03 13.73 -3.71
N ALA A 204 -0.68 14.82 -3.31
CA ALA A 204 -2.13 14.90 -3.14
C ALA A 204 -2.90 15.15 -4.44
N LEU A 205 -2.40 16.05 -5.30
CA LEU A 205 -3.03 16.41 -6.58
C LEU A 205 -2.88 15.31 -7.63
N LEU A 206 -1.71 14.67 -7.69
CA LEU A 206 -1.48 13.64 -8.69
C LEU A 206 -2.21 12.34 -8.31
N GLN A 207 -1.96 11.79 -7.12
CA GLN A 207 -2.13 10.35 -6.85
C GLN A 207 -1.55 9.45 -7.98
N GLU A 208 -0.65 10.00 -8.79
CA GLU A 208 0.09 9.42 -9.92
C GLU A 208 1.57 9.51 -9.54
N GLY A 209 2.05 8.67 -8.64
CA GLY A 209 3.45 8.76 -8.21
C GLY A 209 3.86 7.67 -7.22
N SER A 210 3.03 7.40 -6.21
CA SER A 210 3.24 6.24 -5.33
C SER A 210 2.86 4.96 -6.07
N GLY A 211 3.78 4.46 -6.89
CA GLY A 211 3.85 3.03 -7.19
C GLY A 211 3.87 2.22 -5.90
N LEU A 212 3.57 0.92 -6.00
CA LEU A 212 3.53 0.01 -4.85
C LEU A 212 4.75 0.22 -3.93
N PRO A 213 4.57 0.37 -2.61
CA PRO A 213 5.67 0.58 -1.66
C PRO A 213 6.79 -0.44 -1.82
N SER A 214 7.98 -0.11 -1.32
CA SER A 214 9.11 -1.05 -1.32
C SER A 214 8.69 -2.38 -0.69
N ILE A 215 9.23 -3.48 -1.22
CA ILE A 215 8.88 -4.83 -0.76
C ILE A 215 9.19 -5.03 0.74
N GLU A 216 10.12 -4.24 1.28
CA GLU A 216 10.42 -4.13 2.71
C GLU A 216 9.24 -3.50 3.47
N CYS A 217 8.75 -2.33 3.04
CA CYS A 217 7.58 -1.69 3.65
C CYS A 217 6.35 -2.61 3.62
N LEU A 218 6.11 -3.30 2.50
CA LEU A 218 5.03 -4.27 2.37
C LEU A 218 5.24 -5.48 3.30
N SER A 219 6.47 -5.99 3.41
CA SER A 219 6.78 -7.11 4.32
C SER A 219 6.64 -6.74 5.80
N PHE A 220 6.79 -5.46 6.15
CA PHE A 220 6.48 -4.96 7.49
C PHE A 220 4.96 -4.79 7.71
N GLN A 221 4.24 -4.19 6.75
CA GLN A 221 2.77 -4.10 6.79
C GLN A 221 2.10 -5.48 6.90
N ALA A 222 2.67 -6.50 6.24
CA ALA A 222 2.18 -7.87 6.29
C ALA A 222 2.21 -8.47 7.69
N ILE A 223 3.25 -8.19 8.50
CA ILE A 223 3.34 -8.68 9.89
C ILE A 223 2.17 -8.16 10.73
N TRP A 224 1.82 -6.88 10.59
CA TRP A 224 0.69 -6.28 11.30
C TRP A 224 -0.64 -6.81 10.78
N THR A 225 -0.80 -6.91 9.46
CA THR A 225 -1.99 -7.52 8.83
C THR A 225 -2.24 -8.95 9.32
N ILE A 226 -1.18 -9.76 9.48
CA ILE A 226 -1.26 -11.13 10.01
C ILE A 226 -1.61 -11.13 11.52
N LYS A 227 -1.01 -10.24 12.31
CA LYS A 227 -1.32 -10.11 13.75
C LYS A 227 -2.76 -9.67 13.99
N ASP A 228 -3.22 -8.66 13.27
CA ASP A 228 -4.56 -8.10 13.39
C ASP A 228 -5.61 -9.11 12.93
N ALA A 229 -5.35 -9.81 11.82
CA ALA A 229 -6.15 -10.96 11.40
C ALA A 229 -6.23 -12.04 12.49
N ASN A 230 -5.11 -12.41 13.12
CA ASN A 230 -5.11 -13.37 14.22
C ASN A 230 -5.93 -12.90 15.44
N ALA A 231 -6.00 -11.59 15.70
CA ALA A 231 -6.89 -11.02 16.72
C ALA A 231 -8.38 -11.16 16.34
N PHE A 232 -8.74 -10.96 15.06
CA PHE A 232 -10.11 -11.21 14.57
C PHE A 232 -10.52 -12.69 14.65
N VAL A 233 -9.58 -13.62 14.46
CA VAL A 233 -9.83 -15.07 14.66
C VAL A 233 -10.21 -15.35 16.12
N GLN A 234 -9.57 -14.69 17.08
CA GLN A 234 -9.82 -14.87 18.52
C GLN A 234 -11.11 -14.21 19.00
N SER A 235 -11.58 -13.13 18.35
CA SER A 235 -12.77 -12.37 18.77
C SER A 235 -14.09 -12.84 18.12
N SER A 236 -14.07 -13.95 17.38
CA SER A 236 -15.22 -14.47 16.61
C SER A 236 -15.81 -13.51 15.56
N MET A 237 -15.16 -12.37 15.30
CA MET A 237 -15.60 -11.40 14.29
C MET A 237 -15.20 -11.78 12.86
N ALA A 238 -14.24 -12.71 12.69
CA ALA A 238 -13.61 -13.03 11.40
C ALA A 238 -14.52 -13.62 10.30
N ASP A 239 -15.75 -14.04 10.63
CA ASP A 239 -16.76 -14.49 9.65
C ASP A 239 -17.84 -13.43 9.36
N SER A 240 -17.74 -12.25 9.99
CA SER A 240 -18.67 -11.14 9.81
C SER A 240 -18.57 -10.58 8.38
N PRO A 241 -19.68 -10.42 7.66
CA PRO A 241 -19.66 -9.77 6.34
C PRO A 241 -19.47 -8.24 6.44
N THR A 242 -19.58 -7.66 7.64
CA THR A 242 -19.34 -6.24 7.90
C THR A 242 -17.86 -5.99 8.19
N ILE A 243 -17.15 -5.53 7.16
CA ILE A 243 -15.71 -5.28 7.16
C ILE A 243 -15.39 -4.01 7.94
N SER A 244 -14.50 -4.17 8.93
CA SER A 244 -14.07 -3.10 9.85
C SER A 244 -12.67 -2.53 9.55
N SER A 245 -11.83 -3.29 8.85
CA SER A 245 -10.46 -2.91 8.50
C SER A 245 -9.92 -3.78 7.36
N HIS A 246 -8.79 -3.40 6.77
CA HIS A 246 -8.21 -4.12 5.64
C HIS A 246 -7.74 -5.53 6.01
N SER A 247 -7.21 -5.70 7.23
CA SER A 247 -6.83 -7.02 7.74
C SER A 247 -8.03 -7.94 7.93
N HIS A 248 -9.19 -7.38 8.30
CA HIS A 248 -10.46 -8.12 8.35
C HIS A 248 -10.92 -8.49 6.93
N LEU A 249 -10.86 -7.57 5.95
CA LEU A 249 -11.18 -7.86 4.54
C LEU A 249 -10.37 -9.05 4.00
N LEU A 250 -9.05 -9.02 4.15
CA LEU A 250 -8.17 -10.09 3.65
C LEU A 250 -8.41 -11.42 4.36
N LEU A 251 -8.67 -11.42 5.68
CA LEU A 251 -9.01 -12.63 6.43
C LEU A 251 -10.37 -13.20 6.02
N TYR A 252 -11.37 -12.35 5.83
CA TYR A 252 -12.70 -12.74 5.37
C TYR A 252 -12.62 -13.40 3.99
N LEU A 253 -11.93 -12.78 3.04
CA LEU A 253 -11.72 -13.33 1.70
C LEU A 253 -10.92 -14.65 1.75
N TYR A 254 -9.89 -14.76 2.59
CA TYR A 254 -9.16 -16.01 2.81
C TYR A 254 -10.08 -17.14 3.29
N ARG A 255 -10.94 -16.86 4.27
CA ARG A 255 -11.90 -17.83 4.79
C ARG A 255 -12.93 -18.26 3.75
N ARG A 256 -13.34 -17.37 2.83
CA ARG A 256 -14.29 -17.70 1.75
C ARG A 256 -13.66 -18.45 0.58
N PHE A 257 -12.45 -18.08 0.14
CA PHE A 257 -11.84 -18.61 -1.10
C PHE A 257 -10.79 -19.71 -0.90
N VAL A 258 -10.27 -19.89 0.32
CA VAL A 258 -9.19 -20.87 0.63
C VAL A 258 -9.62 -21.89 1.68
N VAL A 259 -10.32 -21.46 2.75
CA VAL A 259 -10.80 -22.38 3.81
C VAL A 259 -12.23 -22.88 3.54
N GLY A 260 -13.03 -22.10 2.82
CA GLY A 260 -14.40 -22.44 2.46
C GLY A 260 -14.46 -23.74 1.67
N ASN A 261 -15.23 -24.71 2.19
CA ASN A 261 -15.34 -26.06 1.64
C ASN A 261 -16.53 -26.17 0.65
N ASP A 262 -16.88 -25.06 0.02
CA ASP A 262 -17.94 -24.99 -0.98
C ASP A 262 -17.38 -25.54 -2.30
N ASN A 263 -17.95 -26.63 -2.82
CA ASN A 263 -17.61 -27.20 -4.14
C ASN A 263 -18.02 -26.29 -5.32
N ASP A 264 -18.44 -25.06 -5.03
CA ASP A 264 -18.86 -24.07 -6.00
C ASP A 264 -17.67 -23.50 -6.77
N GLN A 265 -17.89 -23.16 -8.03
CA GLN A 265 -16.88 -22.45 -8.82
C GLN A 265 -16.54 -21.11 -8.17
N ILE A 266 -15.26 -20.71 -8.24
CA ILE A 266 -14.74 -19.47 -7.63
C ILE A 266 -15.56 -18.23 -8.05
N GLY A 267 -16.07 -18.20 -9.29
CA GLY A 267 -16.97 -17.14 -9.78
C GLY A 267 -18.29 -17.04 -9.00
N ASN A 268 -18.92 -18.17 -8.64
CA ASN A 268 -20.16 -18.19 -7.86
C ASN A 268 -19.91 -17.69 -6.43
N ILE A 269 -18.79 -18.10 -5.82
CA ILE A 269 -18.35 -17.62 -4.51
C ILE A 269 -18.14 -16.10 -4.57
N ALA A 270 -17.50 -15.58 -5.62
CA ALA A 270 -17.26 -14.15 -5.84
C ALA A 270 -18.56 -13.35 -5.96
N LEU A 271 -19.52 -13.77 -6.79
CA LEU A 271 -20.82 -13.10 -6.94
C LEU A 271 -21.56 -13.02 -5.60
N LYS A 272 -21.65 -14.15 -4.89
CA LYS A 272 -22.24 -14.23 -3.54
C LYS A 272 -21.54 -13.28 -2.55
N GLN A 273 -20.21 -13.11 -2.65
CA GLN A 273 -19.49 -12.16 -1.80
C GLN A 273 -19.76 -10.69 -2.17
N ILE A 274 -19.91 -10.34 -3.46
CA ILE A 274 -20.25 -8.97 -3.89
C ILE A 274 -21.59 -8.52 -3.31
N GLU A 275 -22.58 -9.42 -3.23
CA GLU A 275 -23.87 -9.14 -2.58
C GLU A 275 -23.76 -9.07 -1.05
N THR A 276 -22.98 -9.97 -0.45
CA THR A 276 -22.97 -10.16 1.02
C THR A 276 -22.06 -9.17 1.77
N ILE A 277 -20.88 -8.86 1.23
CA ILE A 277 -19.87 -8.05 1.92
C ILE A 277 -20.32 -6.58 2.03
N SER A 278 -20.00 -5.90 3.13
CA SER A 278 -20.33 -4.48 3.37
C SER A 278 -19.30 -3.84 4.29
N GLY A 279 -19.12 -2.51 4.22
CA GLY A 279 -18.23 -1.77 5.12
C GLY A 279 -17.43 -0.69 4.40
N ALA A 280 -16.81 0.21 5.16
CA ALA A 280 -16.26 1.48 4.65
C ALA A 280 -15.14 1.37 3.57
N GLN A 281 -14.55 0.18 3.37
CA GLN A 281 -13.55 -0.08 2.33
C GLN A 281 -14.10 -0.81 1.08
N VAL A 282 -15.36 -1.25 1.16
CA VAL A 282 -16.04 -2.17 0.23
C VAL A 282 -17.54 -1.84 0.16
N ASP A 283 -17.86 -0.55 0.12
CA ASP A 283 -19.23 -0.04 0.14
C ASP A 283 -19.81 -0.04 -1.29
N SER A 284 -18.97 0.29 -2.28
CA SER A 284 -19.34 0.35 -3.70
C SER A 284 -19.17 -0.99 -4.43
N VAL A 285 -20.01 -1.30 -5.43
CA VAL A 285 -19.89 -2.52 -6.25
C VAL A 285 -18.50 -2.61 -6.91
N THR A 286 -17.95 -1.48 -7.36
CA THR A 286 -16.57 -1.41 -7.89
C THR A 286 -15.52 -1.79 -6.84
N GLN A 287 -15.60 -1.23 -5.62
CA GLN A 287 -14.67 -1.52 -4.52
C GLN A 287 -14.67 -3.01 -4.13
N LYS A 288 -15.86 -3.60 -3.97
CA LYS A 288 -16.04 -5.01 -3.65
C LYS A 288 -15.39 -5.90 -4.71
N THR A 289 -15.69 -5.61 -5.98
CA THR A 289 -15.25 -6.46 -7.10
C THR A 289 -13.73 -6.36 -7.30
N PHE A 290 -13.15 -5.16 -7.18
CA PHE A 290 -11.70 -4.98 -7.22
C PHE A 290 -10.96 -5.84 -6.20
N TRP A 291 -11.36 -5.79 -4.92
CA TRP A 291 -10.68 -6.54 -3.87
C TRP A 291 -10.87 -8.06 -4.01
N ILE A 292 -12.06 -8.50 -4.42
CA ILE A 292 -12.32 -9.92 -4.70
C ILE A 292 -11.45 -10.41 -5.88
N GLN A 293 -11.38 -9.66 -6.98
CA GLN A 293 -10.54 -10.00 -8.14
C GLN A 293 -9.05 -10.07 -7.76
N MET A 294 -8.51 -9.05 -7.09
CA MET A 294 -7.11 -9.05 -6.64
C MET A 294 -6.78 -10.22 -5.72
N PHE A 295 -7.71 -10.58 -4.82
CA PHE A 295 -7.54 -11.72 -3.93
C PHE A 295 -7.60 -13.07 -4.67
N VAL A 296 -8.55 -13.24 -5.59
CA VAL A 296 -8.68 -14.45 -6.43
C VAL A 296 -7.42 -14.65 -7.29
N ILE A 297 -6.91 -13.61 -7.94
CA ILE A 297 -5.67 -13.66 -8.72
C ILE A 297 -4.49 -14.14 -7.86
N ALA A 298 -4.37 -13.65 -6.62
CA ALA A 298 -3.33 -14.06 -5.68
C ALA A 298 -3.47 -15.53 -5.22
N VAL A 299 -4.70 -16.00 -4.96
CA VAL A 299 -4.98 -17.41 -4.59
C VAL A 299 -4.65 -18.34 -5.76
N THR A 300 -5.13 -18.04 -6.97
CA THR A 300 -4.88 -18.83 -8.18
C THR A 300 -3.39 -18.91 -8.49
N ARG A 301 -2.66 -17.79 -8.38
CA ARG A 301 -1.20 -17.76 -8.55
C ARG A 301 -0.47 -18.66 -7.55
N THR A 302 -0.91 -18.69 -6.30
CA THR A 302 -0.33 -19.54 -5.25
C THR A 302 -0.59 -21.02 -5.51
N ARG A 303 -1.84 -21.40 -5.83
CA ARG A 303 -2.22 -22.78 -6.20
C ARG A 303 -1.43 -23.29 -7.42
N ASN A 304 -1.28 -22.47 -8.46
CA ASN A 304 -0.51 -22.84 -9.67
C ASN A 304 0.98 -23.05 -9.35
N LYS A 305 1.56 -22.25 -8.44
CA LYS A 305 2.94 -22.41 -7.96
C LYS A 305 3.12 -23.71 -7.17
N GLU A 306 2.16 -24.06 -6.30
CA GLU A 306 2.18 -25.30 -5.52
C GLU A 306 2.14 -26.54 -6.43
N GLN A 307 1.22 -26.58 -7.41
CA GLN A 307 1.12 -27.66 -8.41
C GLN A 307 2.41 -27.86 -9.24
N LEU A 308 3.13 -26.78 -9.55
CA LEU A 308 4.42 -26.84 -10.24
C LEU A 308 5.53 -27.44 -9.36
N THR A 309 5.46 -27.24 -8.04
CA THR A 309 6.47 -27.75 -7.10
C THR A 309 6.18 -29.16 -6.58
N ASP A 310 4.92 -29.56 -6.44
CA ASP A 310 4.54 -30.83 -5.79
C ASP A 310 4.08 -31.91 -6.78
N ARG A 311 4.96 -32.27 -7.72
CA ARG A 311 4.76 -33.41 -8.64
C ARG A 311 4.89 -34.79 -7.95
N GLY A 312 4.94 -34.87 -6.62
CA GLY A 312 5.32 -36.08 -5.89
C GLY A 312 4.56 -36.40 -4.60
N SER A 313 3.81 -35.45 -4.02
CA SER A 313 3.01 -35.66 -2.81
C SER A 313 1.52 -35.47 -3.09
N SER A 314 0.72 -36.51 -2.81
CA SER A 314 -0.72 -36.54 -3.07
C SER A 314 -1.56 -35.97 -1.90
N LYS A 315 -1.01 -35.02 -1.15
CA LYS A 315 -1.74 -34.29 -0.10
C LYS A 315 -1.93 -32.85 -0.53
N GLU A 316 -3.18 -32.44 -0.71
CA GLU A 316 -3.55 -31.02 -0.75
C GLU A 316 -3.08 -30.34 0.54
N ARG A 317 -1.97 -29.60 0.43
CA ARG A 317 -1.54 -28.69 1.48
C ARG A 317 -2.35 -27.41 1.33
N THR A 318 -3.29 -27.18 2.24
CA THR A 318 -4.00 -25.90 2.32
C THR A 318 -3.01 -24.80 2.69
N THR A 319 -2.79 -23.83 1.80
CA THR A 319 -1.93 -22.67 2.08
C THR A 319 -2.44 -21.92 3.31
N SER A 320 -1.58 -21.67 4.31
CA SER A 320 -1.96 -20.86 5.47
C SER A 320 -2.14 -19.38 5.10
N PHE A 321 -2.90 -18.63 5.90
CA PHE A 321 -3.10 -17.19 5.69
C PHE A 321 -1.76 -16.42 5.66
N GLU A 322 -0.86 -16.74 6.59
CA GLU A 322 0.48 -16.15 6.64
C GLU A 322 1.30 -16.45 5.37
N GLU A 323 1.33 -17.70 4.90
CA GLU A 323 2.02 -18.07 3.66
C GLU A 323 1.44 -17.31 2.44
N LEU A 324 0.11 -17.25 2.31
CA LEU A 324 -0.55 -16.56 1.19
C LEU A 324 -0.20 -15.07 1.15
N ILE A 325 -0.24 -14.39 2.31
CA ILE A 325 0.07 -12.96 2.44
C ILE A 325 1.55 -12.68 2.20
N LEU A 326 2.46 -13.51 2.73
CA LEU A 326 3.91 -13.34 2.56
C LEU A 326 4.42 -13.62 1.13
N ASP A 327 3.67 -14.39 0.35
CA ASP A 327 3.90 -14.57 -1.09
C ASP A 327 3.22 -13.48 -1.95
N ASN A 328 2.13 -12.88 -1.47
CA ASN A 328 1.35 -11.86 -2.19
C ASN A 328 1.34 -10.51 -1.47
N LEU A 329 2.53 -10.02 -1.11
CA LEU A 329 2.76 -8.77 -0.34
C LEU A 329 2.09 -7.50 -0.90
N HIS A 330 1.63 -7.48 -2.16
CA HIS A 330 0.88 -6.35 -2.69
C HIS A 330 -0.53 -6.23 -2.10
N LEU A 331 -1.12 -7.34 -1.62
CA LEU A 331 -2.47 -7.35 -1.04
C LEU A 331 -2.58 -6.51 0.23
N VAL A 332 -1.52 -6.38 1.03
CA VAL A 332 -1.57 -5.67 2.32
C VAL A 332 -1.51 -4.14 2.19
N TYR A 333 -1.34 -3.64 0.96
CA TYR A 333 -1.34 -2.20 0.67
C TYR A 333 -2.78 -1.72 0.47
N GLU A 334 -3.37 -1.06 1.47
CA GLU A 334 -4.77 -0.59 1.42
C GLU A 334 -5.07 0.31 0.20
N ASN A 335 -4.08 1.12 -0.21
CA ASN A 335 -4.19 2.03 -1.35
C ASN A 335 -3.80 1.39 -2.70
N LEU A 336 -3.86 0.05 -2.80
CA LEU A 336 -3.58 -0.69 -4.03
C LEU A 336 -4.50 -0.24 -5.19
N HIS A 337 -5.75 0.08 -4.88
CA HIS A 337 -6.74 0.59 -5.83
C HIS A 337 -6.29 1.87 -6.55
N CYS A 338 -5.55 2.77 -5.89
CA CYS A 338 -5.03 4.01 -6.48
C CYS A 338 -4.07 3.79 -7.67
N LEU A 339 -3.54 2.56 -7.85
CA LEU A 339 -2.73 2.19 -9.02
C LEU A 339 -3.56 1.85 -10.26
N TYR A 340 -4.85 1.54 -10.07
CA TYR A 340 -5.78 1.07 -11.09
C TYR A 340 -6.86 2.11 -11.40
N TYR A 341 -7.30 2.85 -10.38
CA TYR A 341 -8.37 3.84 -10.46
C TYR A 341 -7.87 5.26 -10.12
N THR A 342 -8.43 6.26 -10.80
CA THR A 342 -8.50 7.63 -10.30
C THR A 342 -9.48 7.76 -9.11
N PRO A 343 -9.24 8.69 -8.17
CA PRO A 343 -10.19 8.99 -7.09
C PRO A 343 -11.60 9.33 -7.59
N GLU A 344 -11.68 9.99 -8.74
CA GLU A 344 -12.90 10.40 -9.41
C GLU A 344 -13.76 9.20 -9.80
N ILE A 345 -13.16 8.15 -10.38
CA ILE A 345 -13.89 6.90 -10.71
C ILE A 345 -14.13 6.05 -9.46
N TRP A 346 -13.14 5.93 -8.57
CA TRP A 346 -13.25 5.06 -7.39
C TRP A 346 -14.38 5.45 -6.42
N ASN A 347 -14.72 6.74 -6.37
CA ASN A 347 -15.75 7.31 -5.51
C ASN A 347 -16.94 7.89 -6.30
N SER A 348 -17.11 7.54 -7.59
CA SER A 348 -18.24 8.03 -8.39
C SER A 348 -19.57 7.40 -7.93
N GLU A 349 -20.69 8.08 -8.21
CA GLU A 349 -22.01 7.55 -7.90
C GLU A 349 -22.28 6.23 -8.67
N GLU A 350 -21.86 6.16 -9.93
CA GLU A 350 -21.99 4.96 -10.76
C GLU A 350 -21.16 3.79 -10.20
N ALA A 351 -20.02 4.06 -9.57
CA ALA A 351 -19.16 3.03 -8.96
C ALA A 351 -19.85 2.27 -7.81
N SER A 352 -20.85 2.92 -7.18
CA SER A 352 -21.69 2.33 -6.15
C SER A 352 -22.68 1.31 -6.70
N ALA A 353 -23.29 1.58 -7.85
CA ALA A 353 -24.33 0.74 -8.45
C ALA A 353 -23.77 -0.32 -9.42
N VAL A 354 -22.71 0.01 -10.15
CA VAL A 354 -22.14 -0.81 -11.22
C VAL A 354 -20.62 -0.89 -11.07
N MET A 355 -20.04 -2.03 -11.44
CA MET A 355 -18.59 -2.17 -11.53
C MET A 355 -18.05 -1.43 -12.76
N ILE A 356 -17.16 -0.46 -12.53
CA ILE A 356 -16.46 0.32 -13.57
C ILE A 356 -15.06 -0.25 -13.80
N ALA A 357 -14.60 -0.23 -15.06
CA ALA A 357 -13.26 -0.67 -15.43
C ALA A 357 -12.14 0.29 -14.95
N PRO A 358 -10.95 -0.22 -14.60
CA PRO A 358 -9.77 0.59 -14.28
C PRO A 358 -9.37 1.55 -15.40
N ASP A 359 -9.07 2.80 -15.05
CA ASP A 359 -8.69 3.88 -15.99
C ASP A 359 -7.19 4.23 -15.96
N LYS A 360 -6.48 4.00 -14.86
CA LYS A 360 -5.02 4.19 -14.80
C LYS A 360 -4.24 3.00 -15.34
N ARG A 361 -4.70 1.78 -15.08
CA ARG A 361 -4.04 0.52 -15.47
C ARG A 361 -5.04 -0.58 -15.71
N SER A 362 -4.95 -1.22 -16.88
CA SER A 362 -5.67 -2.46 -17.16
C SER A 362 -5.29 -3.55 -16.14
N MET A 363 -6.30 -4.24 -15.60
CA MET A 363 -6.12 -5.47 -14.83
C MET A 363 -6.35 -6.67 -15.75
N SER A 364 -5.35 -7.54 -15.86
CA SER A 364 -5.48 -8.82 -16.56
C SER A 364 -6.53 -9.68 -15.85
N GLY A 365 -7.57 -10.11 -16.57
CA GLY A 365 -8.72 -10.82 -15.99
C GLY A 365 -9.81 -9.92 -15.40
N PHE A 366 -9.82 -8.62 -15.71
CA PHE A 366 -10.91 -7.74 -15.27
C PHE A 366 -12.24 -8.16 -15.92
N ILE A 367 -13.13 -8.74 -15.11
CA ILE A 367 -14.49 -9.10 -15.50
C ILE A 367 -15.26 -7.79 -15.80
N ALA A 368 -16.12 -7.78 -16.81
CA ALA A 368 -17.03 -6.66 -17.11
C ALA A 368 -18.47 -6.98 -16.66
N SER A 369 -19.30 -5.95 -16.46
CA SER A 369 -20.68 -6.07 -15.96
C SER A 369 -21.65 -6.84 -16.89
N PRO A 370 -22.80 -7.31 -16.39
CA PRO A 370 -23.39 -8.60 -16.79
C PRO A 370 -24.41 -8.53 -17.94
N GLU A 371 -24.37 -7.50 -18.81
CA GLU A 371 -25.36 -7.33 -19.88
C GLU A 371 -25.13 -8.21 -21.12
N ASN A 372 -23.95 -8.82 -21.25
CA ASN A 372 -23.79 -9.99 -22.11
C ASN A 372 -23.94 -11.24 -21.23
N ASN A 373 -24.88 -12.11 -21.60
CA ASN A 373 -25.12 -13.41 -20.97
C ASN A 373 -23.92 -14.33 -21.17
N SER A 374 -22.85 -14.07 -20.40
CA SER A 374 -21.64 -14.87 -20.38
C SER A 374 -20.80 -14.60 -19.13
N LEU A 375 -20.87 -15.52 -18.17
CA LEU A 375 -19.74 -15.83 -17.28
C LEU A 375 -18.78 -16.82 -17.98
N ASP A 376 -18.98 -17.06 -19.29
CA ASP A 376 -19.00 -18.42 -19.86
C ASP A 376 -17.66 -18.89 -20.38
N ASP A 377 -16.60 -18.65 -19.61
CA ASP A 377 -15.53 -19.65 -19.53
C ASP A 377 -14.96 -19.77 -18.11
N ALA A 378 -15.71 -19.32 -17.09
CA ALA A 378 -15.44 -19.55 -15.66
C ALA A 378 -14.08 -19.02 -15.16
N LEU A 379 -13.88 -17.70 -15.28
CA LEU A 379 -12.84 -16.93 -14.58
C LEU A 379 -11.36 -17.33 -14.83
N TYR A 380 -10.83 -17.38 -16.06
CA TYR A 380 -11.43 -17.84 -17.31
C TYR A 380 -10.85 -19.23 -17.64
N SER A 381 -11.30 -20.21 -16.86
CA SER A 381 -10.73 -21.56 -16.74
C SER A 381 -9.23 -21.54 -16.37
N TRP A 382 -8.93 -20.80 -15.29
CA TRP A 382 -7.70 -20.81 -14.46
C TRP A 382 -6.76 -19.58 -14.51
N LEU A 383 -6.98 -18.59 -15.37
CA LEU A 383 -6.21 -17.33 -15.43
C LEU A 383 -7.08 -16.14 -15.89
#